data_AF-A0A0L7RIA8-F1
#
_entry.id   AF-A0A0L7RIA8-F1
#
_cell.length_a   1.000
_cell.length_b   1.000
_cell.length_c   1.000
_cell.angle_alpha   90.00
_cell.angle_beta   90.00
_cell.angle_gamma   90.00
#
_symmetry.space_group_name_H-M   'P 1'
#
loop_
_entity.id
_entity.type
_entity.pdbx_description
1 polymer ?
#
loop_
_entity_poly.entity_id
_entity_poly.type
_entity_poly.pdbx_seq_one_letter_code
_entity_poly.pdbx_strand_id
1 'polypeptide(L)'
;KNEKKSKTLKSEKTSNKRSKRSANDIEESVPKRAKTESKPVINKTDTDLSEINFECSKLNAEGNKYNLKITSWNVSGIRAVIKKNGIKYILEEDADIVALQETKCTKSGYCGVALYSKEKPINVQYGLDHSEFDSEGRLITAEYPNFYLINVYLTNPKTNTKNAGFTKEEREGMTDFLTAGFVDTFRALYPDKTGVYTFWSYFANARNKNIGWRLDYYLVSERIKDKICDNVIRDKVYGSDHCPIVLYINI
;
A
#
# COMPACT_ATOMS: atom_id res chain seq x y z
N LYS A 1 17.87 -67.99 -30.27
CA LYS A 1 17.71 -68.85 -29.07
C LYS A 1 16.79 -68.11 -28.09
N ASN A 2 15.53 -68.58 -27.98
CA ASN A 2 14.45 -68.38 -26.97
C ASN A 2 14.36 -67.00 -26.27
N GLU A 3 13.34 -66.14 -26.39
CA GLU A 3 11.87 -66.25 -26.52
C GLU A 3 11.12 -66.93 -25.35
N LYS A 4 10.31 -66.17 -24.59
CA LYS A 4 8.88 -66.40 -24.21
C LYS A 4 8.40 -65.45 -23.07
N LYS A 5 7.40 -64.58 -23.34
CA LYS A 5 5.94 -64.67 -23.03
C LYS A 5 5.60 -64.49 -21.52
N SER A 6 4.99 -63.39 -21.09
CA SER A 6 3.55 -63.02 -21.13
C SER A 6 2.61 -63.93 -20.31
N LYS A 7 1.85 -63.34 -19.37
CA LYS A 7 0.37 -63.41 -19.28
C LYS A 7 -0.20 -62.77 -18.00
N THR A 8 -1.19 -61.91 -18.22
CA THR A 8 -2.25 -61.44 -17.31
C THR A 8 -3.23 -62.58 -16.97
N LEU A 9 -3.95 -62.51 -15.84
CA LEU A 9 -5.38 -62.91 -15.71
C LEU A 9 -6.00 -62.48 -14.36
N LYS A 10 -7.29 -62.09 -14.44
CA LYS A 10 -8.24 -61.76 -13.36
C LYS A 10 -9.03 -63.01 -12.91
N SER A 11 -9.57 -63.02 -11.69
CA SER A 11 -10.87 -63.65 -11.28
C SER A 11 -11.08 -63.39 -9.77
N GLU A 12 -12.09 -62.62 -9.33
CA GLU A 12 -13.51 -62.93 -9.05
C GLU A 12 -13.85 -63.25 -7.57
N LYS A 13 -15.07 -62.85 -7.21
CA LYS A 13 -15.68 -62.69 -5.87
C LYS A 13 -16.01 -64.02 -5.17
N THR A 14 -16.05 -64.01 -3.84
CA THR A 14 -17.14 -64.67 -3.08
C THR A 14 -17.38 -64.06 -1.70
N SER A 15 -18.65 -63.97 -1.36
CA SER A 15 -19.30 -63.49 -0.13
C SER A 15 -19.18 -64.45 1.06
N ASN A 16 -19.27 -63.94 2.30
CA ASN A 16 -19.99 -64.65 3.36
C ASN A 16 -20.61 -63.70 4.41
N LYS A 17 -21.78 -64.10 4.92
CA LYS A 17 -22.78 -63.30 5.65
C LYS A 17 -23.07 -63.93 7.03
N ARG A 18 -23.59 -63.10 7.96
CA ARG A 18 -24.16 -63.36 9.32
C ARG A 18 -23.14 -63.36 10.47
N SER A 19 -23.40 -62.74 11.63
CA SER A 19 -24.65 -62.77 12.42
C SER A 19 -24.98 -61.49 13.22
N LYS A 20 -26.29 -61.25 13.42
CA LYS A 20 -26.88 -60.24 14.32
C LYS A 20 -26.76 -60.65 15.80
N ARG A 21 -26.55 -59.67 16.69
CA ARG A 21 -27.13 -59.62 18.06
C ARG A 21 -27.51 -58.17 18.39
N SER A 22 -28.67 -58.03 19.01
CA SER A 22 -29.41 -56.82 19.36
C SER A 22 -29.11 -56.35 20.78
N ALA A 23 -29.10 -55.05 21.01
CA ALA A 23 -29.65 -54.41 22.21
C ALA A 23 -29.88 -52.92 21.93
N ASN A 24 -31.03 -52.41 22.35
CA ASN A 24 -31.48 -51.02 22.25
C ASN A 24 -30.56 -50.09 23.03
N ASP A 25 -30.34 -48.86 22.54
CA ASP A 25 -30.18 -47.66 23.37
C ASP A 25 -30.42 -46.38 22.53
N ILE A 26 -31.54 -45.71 22.85
CA ILE A 26 -31.82 -44.26 22.88
C ILE A 26 -31.07 -43.37 21.86
N GLU A 27 -31.78 -42.95 20.80
CA GLU A 27 -31.36 -41.83 19.93
C GLU A 27 -31.53 -40.49 20.67
N GLU A 28 -30.42 -39.92 21.16
CA GLU A 28 -30.34 -38.48 21.45
C GLU A 28 -29.98 -37.73 20.16
N SER A 29 -30.94 -36.96 19.65
CA SER A 29 -30.73 -36.05 18.53
C SER A 29 -29.78 -34.91 18.94
N VAL A 30 -28.54 -34.94 18.45
CA VAL A 30 -27.60 -33.82 18.57
C VAL A 30 -28.07 -32.68 17.66
N PRO A 31 -28.33 -31.46 18.18
CA PRO A 31 -28.77 -30.36 17.33
C PRO A 31 -27.62 -29.92 16.41
N LYS A 32 -27.85 -29.98 15.09
CA LYS A 32 -26.95 -29.42 14.08
C LYS A 32 -26.79 -27.92 14.37
N ARG A 33 -25.60 -27.52 14.82
CA ARG A 33 -25.20 -26.11 14.93
C ARG A 33 -25.34 -25.47 13.54
N ALA A 34 -26.32 -24.58 13.40
CA ALA A 34 -26.41 -23.73 12.22
C ALA A 34 -25.11 -22.94 12.09
N LYS A 35 -24.36 -23.16 11.00
CA LYS A 35 -23.30 -22.23 10.62
C LYS A 35 -24.00 -20.93 10.25
N THR A 36 -23.93 -19.94 11.13
CA THR A 36 -24.14 -18.56 10.74
C THR A 36 -23.07 -18.24 9.71
N GLU A 37 -23.44 -18.23 8.43
CA GLU A 37 -22.63 -17.60 7.40
C GLU A 37 -22.53 -16.12 7.75
N SER A 38 -21.44 -15.73 8.40
CA SER A 38 -21.11 -14.33 8.53
C SER A 38 -20.89 -13.79 7.13
N LYS A 39 -21.71 -12.81 6.72
CA LYS A 39 -21.48 -12.07 5.48
C LYS A 39 -20.01 -11.62 5.49
N PRO A 40 -19.25 -11.81 4.40
CA PRO A 40 -17.87 -11.36 4.34
C PRO A 40 -17.85 -9.86 4.64
N VAL A 41 -17.10 -9.46 5.66
CA VAL A 41 -16.96 -8.04 6.00
C VAL A 41 -16.15 -7.39 4.87
N ILE A 42 -16.84 -6.59 4.06
CA ILE A 42 -16.26 -5.88 2.92
C ILE A 42 -15.54 -4.65 3.46
N ASN A 43 -14.31 -4.38 2.99
CA ASN A 43 -13.60 -3.15 3.31
C ASN A 43 -14.46 -1.94 2.93
N LYS A 44 -14.48 -0.89 3.76
CA LYS A 44 -15.00 0.42 3.31
C LYS A 44 -14.28 0.82 2.02
N THR A 45 -15.05 1.28 1.04
CA THR A 45 -14.53 1.68 -0.28
C THR A 45 -14.73 3.14 -0.57
N ASP A 46 -15.68 3.79 0.11
CA ASP A 46 -16.00 5.20 -0.03
C ASP A 46 -15.39 6.02 1.10
N THR A 47 -14.89 7.20 0.73
CA THR A 47 -14.36 8.21 1.65
C THR A 47 -15.50 9.10 2.14
N ASP A 48 -15.67 9.18 3.47
CA ASP A 48 -16.46 10.24 4.09
C ASP A 48 -15.56 11.46 4.32
N LEU A 49 -15.71 12.47 3.46
CA LEU A 49 -14.90 13.68 3.50
C LEU A 49 -15.20 14.54 4.73
N SER A 50 -16.38 14.38 5.35
CA SER A 50 -16.75 15.14 6.56
C SER A 50 -15.95 14.69 7.79
N GLU A 51 -15.36 13.49 7.76
CA GLU A 51 -14.51 12.98 8.84
C GLU A 51 -13.04 13.42 8.70
N ILE A 52 -12.68 14.17 7.66
CA ILE A 52 -11.29 14.57 7.37
C ILE A 52 -11.08 16.03 7.74
N ASN A 53 -10.06 16.29 8.57
CA ASN A 53 -9.59 17.63 8.82
C ASN A 53 -8.49 18.01 7.81
N PHE A 54 -8.79 18.88 6.84
CA PHE A 54 -7.85 19.30 5.79
C PHE A 54 -6.88 20.40 6.22
N GLU A 55 -7.08 21.00 7.40
CA GLU A 55 -6.28 22.10 7.92
C GLU A 55 -5.08 21.62 8.74
N CYS A 56 -4.02 22.43 8.76
CA CYS A 56 -2.87 22.26 9.64
C CYS A 56 -2.69 23.50 10.52
N SER A 57 -2.87 23.34 11.83
CA SER A 57 -2.66 24.40 12.82
C SER A 57 -1.24 24.41 13.41
N LYS A 58 -0.41 23.41 13.06
CA LYS A 58 0.94 23.30 13.59
C LYS A 58 1.89 24.30 12.96
N LEU A 59 2.82 24.76 13.76
CA LEU A 59 3.96 25.56 13.34
C LEU A 59 5.18 24.65 13.17
N ASN A 60 6.11 25.05 12.32
CA ASN A 60 7.40 24.39 12.24
C ASN A 60 8.27 24.74 13.47
N ALA A 61 9.51 24.22 13.53
CA ALA A 61 10.42 24.45 14.65
C ALA A 61 10.80 25.93 14.84
N GLU A 62 10.61 26.76 13.81
CA GLU A 62 10.89 28.19 13.82
C GLU A 62 9.66 29.04 14.18
N GLY A 63 8.50 28.43 14.45
CA GLY A 63 7.26 29.14 14.76
C GLY A 63 6.48 29.63 13.54
N ASN A 64 6.83 29.17 12.33
CA ASN A 64 6.17 29.57 11.09
C ASN A 64 5.06 28.59 10.69
N LYS A 65 3.98 29.11 10.09
CA LYS A 65 2.94 28.30 9.43
C LYS A 65 3.44 27.75 8.11
N TYR A 66 2.86 26.66 7.61
CA TYR A 66 3.20 26.14 6.29
C TYR A 66 2.89 27.16 5.19
N ASN A 67 3.67 27.15 4.12
CA ASN A 67 3.41 27.89 2.88
C ASN A 67 3.30 26.95 1.66
N LEU A 68 3.56 25.65 1.87
CA LEU A 68 3.50 24.62 0.85
C LEU A 68 2.86 23.35 1.42
N LYS A 69 1.86 22.82 0.70
CA LYS A 69 1.17 21.58 1.01
C LYS A 69 1.38 20.57 -0.12
N ILE A 70 1.97 19.42 0.21
CA ILE A 70 2.24 18.34 -0.76
C ILE A 70 1.45 17.11 -0.33
N THR A 71 0.69 16.52 -1.25
CA THR A 71 0.04 15.21 -1.03
C THR A 71 0.65 14.16 -1.95
N SER A 72 0.84 12.95 -1.42
CA SER A 72 1.35 11.80 -2.16
C SER A 72 0.42 10.61 -1.97
N TRP A 73 0.06 9.92 -3.04
CA TRP A 73 -0.85 8.78 -2.99
C TRP A 73 -0.54 7.72 -4.05
N ASN A 74 -0.20 6.50 -3.61
CA ASN A 74 -0.26 5.35 -4.48
C ASN A 74 -1.73 4.99 -4.77
N VAL A 75 -2.15 5.19 -6.01
CA VAL A 75 -3.55 5.03 -6.43
C VAL A 75 -3.89 3.61 -6.88
N SER A 76 -2.90 2.71 -6.99
CA SER A 76 -3.09 1.31 -7.43
C SER A 76 -3.93 1.17 -8.71
N GLY A 77 -3.86 2.18 -9.58
CA GLY A 77 -4.67 2.36 -10.78
C GLY A 77 -5.60 3.57 -10.70
N ILE A 78 -5.23 4.68 -11.36
CA ILE A 78 -5.95 5.97 -11.27
C ILE A 78 -7.41 5.87 -11.71
N ARG A 79 -7.70 5.05 -12.74
CA ARG A 79 -9.07 4.84 -13.24
C ARG A 79 -9.99 4.24 -12.18
N ALA A 80 -9.47 3.39 -11.30
CA ALA A 80 -10.25 2.80 -10.21
C ALA A 80 -10.53 3.83 -9.11
N VAL A 81 -9.54 4.66 -8.77
CA VAL A 81 -9.70 5.75 -7.80
C VAL A 81 -10.72 6.79 -8.28
N ILE A 82 -10.69 7.15 -9.57
CA ILE A 82 -11.69 8.07 -10.17
C ILE A 82 -13.11 7.52 -10.00
N LYS A 83 -13.32 6.23 -10.30
CA LYS A 83 -14.64 5.58 -10.15
C LYS A 83 -15.13 5.54 -8.70
N LYS A 84 -14.23 5.58 -7.73
CA LYS A 84 -14.51 5.58 -6.28
C LYS A 84 -14.49 6.99 -5.68
N ASN A 85 -14.78 8.02 -6.48
CA ASN A 85 -14.82 9.43 -6.06
C ASN A 85 -13.51 9.99 -5.48
N GLY A 86 -12.35 9.37 -5.72
CA GLY A 86 -11.07 9.85 -5.17
C GLY A 86 -10.67 11.24 -5.68
N ILE A 87 -11.21 11.67 -6.83
CA ILE A 87 -11.02 13.05 -7.31
C ILE A 87 -11.63 14.07 -6.35
N LYS A 88 -12.76 13.78 -5.71
CA LYS A 88 -13.36 14.70 -4.72
C LYS A 88 -12.41 14.91 -3.54
N TYR A 89 -11.77 13.84 -3.07
CA TYR A 89 -10.74 13.95 -2.05
C TYR A 89 -9.57 14.85 -2.49
N ILE A 90 -9.05 14.65 -3.71
CA ILE A 90 -7.93 15.47 -4.21
C ILE A 90 -8.30 16.96 -4.27
N LEU A 91 -9.53 17.26 -4.70
CA LEU A 91 -10.03 18.63 -4.77
C LEU A 91 -10.20 19.26 -3.38
N GLU A 92 -10.75 18.53 -2.41
CA GLU A 92 -10.90 19.03 -1.02
C GLU A 92 -9.56 19.10 -0.27
N GLU A 93 -8.61 18.22 -0.57
CA GLU A 93 -7.27 18.30 0.02
C GLU A 93 -6.54 19.56 -0.46
N ASP A 94 -6.84 20.07 -1.65
CA ASP A 94 -6.34 21.33 -2.21
C ASP A 94 -4.81 21.53 -2.04
N ALA A 95 -4.05 20.44 -2.19
CA ALA A 95 -2.59 20.48 -2.10
C ALA A 95 -1.99 21.27 -3.28
N ASP A 96 -0.89 21.97 -3.03
CA ASP A 96 -0.16 22.71 -4.06
C ASP A 96 0.53 21.77 -5.04
N ILE A 97 0.97 20.62 -4.54
CA ILE A 97 1.57 19.56 -5.34
C ILE A 97 0.92 18.21 -4.99
N VAL A 98 0.51 17.46 -6.02
CA VAL A 98 -0.06 16.11 -5.93
C VAL A 98 0.86 15.12 -6.64
N ALA A 99 1.44 14.19 -5.89
CA ALA A 99 2.27 13.11 -6.38
C ALA A 99 1.48 11.79 -6.39
N LEU A 100 1.32 11.17 -7.56
CA LEU A 100 0.63 9.89 -7.68
C LEU A 100 1.59 8.79 -8.12
N GLN A 101 1.43 7.61 -7.53
CA GLN A 101 2.17 6.40 -7.90
C GLN A 101 1.22 5.30 -8.37
N GLU A 102 1.75 4.36 -9.15
CA GLU A 102 1.02 3.21 -9.69
C GLU A 102 -0.26 3.60 -10.47
N THR A 103 -0.16 4.63 -11.29
CA THR A 103 -1.30 5.15 -12.09
C THR A 103 -1.87 4.12 -13.07
N LYS A 104 -1.03 3.19 -13.55
CA LYS A 104 -1.36 2.15 -14.56
C LYS A 104 -1.85 2.74 -15.89
N CYS A 105 -1.39 3.95 -16.22
CA CYS A 105 -1.72 4.65 -17.47
C CYS A 105 -0.64 4.56 -18.55
N THR A 106 0.42 3.78 -18.32
CA THR A 106 1.41 3.43 -19.35
C THR A 106 0.79 2.51 -20.42
N LYS A 107 1.46 2.35 -21.57
CA LYS A 107 1.01 1.42 -22.63
C LYS A 107 0.86 -0.02 -22.14
N SER A 108 1.71 -0.44 -21.19
CA SER A 108 1.65 -1.78 -20.59
C SER A 108 0.55 -1.92 -19.52
N GLY A 109 -0.04 -0.80 -19.07
CA GLY A 109 -0.95 -0.80 -17.93
C GLY A 109 -0.28 -1.12 -16.59
N TYR A 110 1.07 -1.09 -16.54
CA TYR A 110 1.88 -1.38 -15.37
C TYR A 110 2.63 -0.12 -14.90
N CYS A 111 2.82 0.03 -13.59
CA CYS A 111 3.56 1.15 -12.99
C CYS A 111 2.97 2.54 -13.36
N GLY A 112 3.83 3.54 -13.52
CA GLY A 112 3.50 4.92 -13.90
C GLY A 112 3.33 5.84 -12.70
N VAL A 113 4.12 6.91 -12.65
CA VAL A 113 3.95 8.03 -11.73
C VAL A 113 3.36 9.25 -12.43
N ALA A 114 2.73 10.15 -11.67
CA ALA A 114 2.28 11.45 -12.15
C ALA A 114 2.55 12.52 -11.10
N LEU A 115 2.75 13.75 -11.55
CA LEU A 115 2.91 14.93 -10.70
C LEU A 115 2.01 16.04 -11.23
N TYR A 116 1.17 16.60 -10.36
CA TYR A 116 0.39 17.80 -10.63
C TYR A 116 0.88 18.89 -9.70
N SER A 117 1.08 20.09 -10.22
CA SER A 117 1.55 21.23 -9.44
C SER A 117 0.79 22.49 -9.85
N LYS A 118 0.37 23.28 -8.86
CA LYS A 118 -0.24 24.61 -9.08
C LYS A 118 0.78 25.59 -9.66
N GLU A 119 2.02 25.54 -9.16
CA GLU A 119 3.13 26.33 -9.68
C GLU A 119 3.97 25.50 -10.65
N LYS A 120 4.34 26.09 -11.79
CA LYS A 120 5.15 25.39 -12.79
C LYS A 120 6.58 25.18 -12.27
N PRO A 121 7.10 23.94 -12.23
CA PRO A 121 8.51 23.68 -11.90
C PRO A 121 9.46 24.39 -12.88
N ILE A 122 10.65 24.74 -12.39
CA ILE A 122 11.76 25.25 -13.22
C ILE A 122 12.12 24.20 -14.28
N ASN A 123 12.24 22.95 -13.84
CA ASN A 123 12.60 21.82 -14.68
C ASN A 123 11.85 20.55 -14.23
N VAL A 124 11.64 19.63 -15.17
CA VAL A 124 11.08 18.30 -14.91
C VAL A 124 11.94 17.25 -15.60
N GLN A 125 12.45 16.30 -14.81
CA GLN A 125 13.24 15.17 -15.30
C GLN A 125 12.50 13.85 -15.03
N TYR A 126 12.59 12.93 -15.98
CA TYR A 126 12.06 11.57 -15.85
C TYR A 126 13.22 10.60 -15.73
N GLY A 127 13.10 9.64 -14.82
CA GLY A 127 14.13 8.62 -14.62
C GLY A 127 15.40 9.14 -13.95
N LEU A 128 16.39 8.26 -13.86
CA LEU A 128 17.68 8.45 -13.19
C LEU A 128 18.83 8.61 -14.19
N ASP A 129 18.53 8.74 -15.49
CA ASP A 129 19.53 8.66 -16.57
C ASP A 129 20.30 7.33 -16.53
N HIS A 130 19.57 6.25 -16.25
CA HIS A 130 20.10 4.91 -16.15
C HIS A 130 19.10 3.92 -16.73
N SER A 131 19.43 3.36 -17.91
CA SER A 131 18.48 2.60 -18.74
C SER A 131 17.83 1.41 -18.04
N GLU A 132 18.51 0.81 -17.06
CA GLU A 132 17.97 -0.29 -16.24
C GLU A 132 16.76 0.17 -15.40
N PHE A 133 16.80 1.38 -14.85
CA PHE A 133 15.79 1.88 -13.91
C PHE A 133 14.69 2.70 -14.58
N ASP A 134 14.91 3.15 -15.82
CA ASP A 134 14.05 4.14 -16.49
C ASP A 134 12.96 3.52 -17.38
N SER A 135 13.00 2.20 -17.58
CA SER A 135 12.08 1.50 -18.49
C SER A 135 10.63 1.45 -18.02
N GLU A 136 10.36 1.66 -16.72
CA GLU A 136 9.04 1.42 -16.12
C GLU A 136 8.31 2.70 -15.69
N GLY A 137 8.90 3.89 -15.90
CA GLY A 137 8.25 5.17 -15.56
C GLY A 137 7.97 5.31 -14.06
N ARG A 138 9.01 5.06 -13.24
CA ARG A 138 8.93 5.02 -11.77
C ARG A 138 9.27 6.33 -11.08
N LEU A 139 9.86 7.29 -11.79
CA LEU A 139 10.45 8.46 -11.18
C LEU A 139 10.17 9.72 -12.00
N ILE A 140 9.73 10.76 -11.29
CA ILE A 140 9.65 12.14 -11.77
C ILE A 140 10.35 13.03 -10.75
N THR A 141 11.30 13.84 -11.21
CA THR A 141 11.92 14.91 -10.44
C THR A 141 11.40 16.25 -10.95
N ALA A 142 10.92 17.10 -10.04
CA ALA A 142 10.55 18.48 -10.31
C ALA A 142 11.44 19.44 -9.52
N GLU A 143 12.05 20.39 -10.22
CA GLU A 143 12.93 21.41 -9.65
C GLU A 143 12.15 22.71 -9.35
N TYR A 144 12.32 23.23 -8.14
CA TYR A 144 11.79 24.51 -7.67
C TYR A 144 12.93 25.38 -7.14
N PRO A 145 12.74 26.71 -6.97
CA PRO A 145 13.81 27.61 -6.57
C PRO A 145 14.59 27.18 -5.31
N ASN A 146 13.89 26.60 -4.32
CA ASN A 146 14.46 26.26 -3.02
C ASN A 146 14.62 24.75 -2.79
N PHE A 147 14.03 23.90 -3.63
CA PHE A 147 14.02 22.45 -3.41
C PHE A 147 13.77 21.64 -4.68
N TYR A 148 14.10 20.35 -4.62
CA TYR A 148 13.70 19.36 -5.61
C TYR A 148 12.66 18.44 -4.98
N LEU A 149 11.60 18.13 -5.73
CA LEU A 149 10.65 17.09 -5.36
C LEU A 149 10.87 15.87 -6.24
N ILE A 150 11.11 14.72 -5.61
CA ILE A 150 11.28 13.45 -6.31
C ILE A 150 10.10 12.55 -5.95
N ASN A 151 9.22 12.30 -6.92
CA ASN A 151 8.15 11.32 -6.82
C ASN A 151 8.67 9.97 -7.33
N VAL A 152 8.72 8.97 -6.45
CA VAL A 152 9.27 7.64 -6.75
C VAL A 152 8.32 6.52 -6.39
N TYR A 153 8.22 5.52 -7.27
CA TYR A 153 7.57 4.25 -7.02
C TYR A 153 8.59 3.10 -7.08
N LEU A 154 9.05 2.66 -5.92
CA LEU A 154 10.07 1.61 -5.81
C LEU A 154 9.53 0.24 -6.26
N THR A 155 10.43 -0.59 -6.79
CA THR A 155 10.07 -1.92 -7.28
C THR A 155 9.83 -2.90 -6.13
N ASN A 156 8.97 -3.89 -6.37
CA ASN A 156 8.77 -5.04 -5.49
C ASN A 156 9.44 -6.27 -6.15
N PRO A 157 10.73 -6.55 -5.88
CA PRO A 157 11.43 -7.63 -6.56
C PRO A 157 10.88 -8.99 -6.12
N LYS A 158 10.51 -9.83 -7.10
CA LYS A 158 9.86 -11.15 -6.88
C LYS A 158 10.67 -12.12 -6.02
N THR A 159 11.99 -11.90 -5.87
CA THR A 159 12.90 -12.71 -5.04
C THR A 159 12.86 -12.34 -3.55
N ASN A 160 12.16 -11.25 -3.18
CA ASN A 160 12.14 -10.71 -1.83
C ASN A 160 11.10 -11.44 -0.93
N THR A 161 11.42 -12.68 -0.55
CA THR A 161 10.44 -13.73 -0.23
C THR A 161 9.99 -13.86 1.23
N LYS A 162 10.44 -12.99 2.16
CA LYS A 162 10.04 -13.10 3.59
C LYS A 162 8.89 -12.19 4.02
N ASN A 163 8.60 -11.12 3.28
CA ASN A 163 7.40 -10.27 3.24
C ASN A 163 7.85 -8.95 2.56
N ALA A 164 7.41 -8.68 1.32
CA ALA A 164 7.74 -7.43 0.64
C ALA A 164 7.27 -6.21 1.46
N GLY A 165 8.11 -5.18 1.56
CA GLY A 165 7.92 -4.01 2.42
C GLY A 165 8.59 -4.08 3.81
N PHE A 166 9.23 -5.19 4.18
CA PHE A 166 9.96 -5.33 5.45
C PHE A 166 11.11 -6.34 5.44
N THR A 167 11.63 -6.60 4.26
CA THR A 167 12.82 -7.44 4.10
C THR A 167 14.05 -6.76 4.67
N LYS A 168 15.13 -7.52 4.86
CA LYS A 168 16.36 -6.97 5.44
C LYS A 168 16.92 -5.88 4.53
N GLU A 169 16.89 -6.13 3.23
CA GLU A 169 17.37 -5.29 2.15
C GLU A 169 16.59 -3.98 2.06
N GLU A 170 15.25 -4.01 2.17
CA GLU A 170 14.43 -2.78 2.17
C GLU A 170 14.69 -1.92 3.42
N ARG A 171 14.92 -2.56 4.58
CA ARG A 171 15.25 -1.85 5.81
C ARG A 171 16.66 -1.26 5.76
N GLU A 172 17.62 -2.01 5.23
CA GLU A 172 19.00 -1.53 5.03
C GLU A 172 19.02 -0.37 4.03
N GLY A 173 18.29 -0.46 2.91
CA GLY A 173 18.16 0.67 1.97
C GLY A 173 17.56 1.92 2.61
N MET A 174 16.53 1.77 3.46
CA MET A 174 16.02 2.90 4.25
C MET A 174 17.08 3.43 5.24
N THR A 175 17.85 2.55 5.89
CA THR A 175 18.99 2.95 6.74
C THR A 175 20.04 3.73 5.95
N ASP A 176 20.33 3.35 4.72
CA ASP A 176 21.29 4.04 3.85
C ASP A 176 20.81 5.46 3.52
N PHE A 177 19.52 5.63 3.17
CA PHE A 177 18.93 6.96 2.98
C PHE A 177 19.07 7.84 4.23
N LEU A 178 18.74 7.30 5.41
CA LEU A 178 18.84 8.04 6.65
C LEU A 178 20.29 8.41 6.99
N THR A 179 21.22 7.48 6.75
CA THR A 179 22.66 7.70 6.96
C THR A 179 23.23 8.73 5.98
N ALA A 180 22.67 8.83 4.77
CA ALA A 180 23.03 9.84 3.77
C ALA A 180 22.50 11.25 4.08
N GLY A 181 21.86 11.45 5.24
CA GLY A 181 21.36 12.75 5.70
C GLY A 181 19.93 13.06 5.26
N PHE A 182 19.14 12.04 4.91
CA PHE A 182 17.70 12.18 4.78
C PHE A 182 16.98 11.89 6.11
N VAL A 183 15.82 12.51 6.28
CA VAL A 183 15.00 12.44 7.49
C VAL A 183 13.62 11.90 7.12
N ASP A 184 13.21 10.82 7.78
CA ASP A 184 11.81 10.39 7.79
C ASP A 184 10.97 11.39 8.59
N THR A 185 10.29 12.27 7.86
CA THR A 185 9.53 13.40 8.43
C THR A 185 8.45 12.95 9.42
N PHE A 186 7.74 11.86 9.13
CA PHE A 186 6.71 11.36 10.04
C PHE A 186 7.32 10.87 11.34
N ARG A 187 8.44 10.13 11.26
CA ARG A 187 9.09 9.57 12.44
C ARG A 187 9.85 10.63 13.25
N ALA A 188 10.34 11.68 12.60
CA ALA A 188 10.92 12.84 13.27
C ALA A 188 9.90 13.59 14.13
N LEU A 189 8.65 13.72 13.65
CA LEU A 189 7.56 14.37 14.38
C LEU A 189 6.87 13.45 15.40
N TYR A 190 6.81 12.15 15.10
CA TYR A 190 6.05 11.16 15.86
C TYR A 190 6.86 9.87 16.10
N PRO A 191 7.99 9.94 16.85
CA PRO A 191 8.90 8.81 17.01
C PRO A 191 8.20 7.56 17.56
N ASP A 192 7.39 7.74 18.60
CA ASP A 192 6.79 6.64 19.37
C ASP A 192 5.38 6.26 18.90
N LYS A 193 4.85 6.91 17.87
CA LYS A 193 3.48 6.65 17.40
C LYS A 193 3.42 5.31 16.67
N THR A 194 2.66 4.37 17.22
CA THR A 194 2.46 3.02 16.69
C THR A 194 1.08 2.87 16.03
N GLY A 195 0.89 1.80 15.26
CA GLY A 195 -0.40 1.50 14.61
C GLY A 195 -0.78 2.48 13.49
N VAL A 196 0.18 3.22 12.94
CA VAL A 196 -0.04 4.15 11.82
C VAL A 196 0.59 3.58 10.56
N TYR A 197 -0.26 3.26 9.59
CA TYR A 197 0.10 2.60 8.35
C TYR A 197 -0.42 3.40 7.16
N THR A 198 0.13 3.12 5.98
CA THR A 198 -0.28 3.76 4.73
C THR A 198 -0.79 2.76 3.72
N PHE A 199 -0.53 1.46 3.93
CA PHE A 199 -0.96 0.36 3.09
C PHE A 199 -1.63 -0.75 3.91
N TRP A 200 -2.71 -1.30 3.35
CA TRP A 200 -3.37 -2.50 3.87
C TRP A 200 -3.78 -3.42 2.73
N SER A 201 -3.45 -4.70 2.87
CA SER A 201 -3.90 -5.72 1.92
C SER A 201 -5.42 -5.72 1.78
N TYR A 202 -5.93 -5.87 0.55
CA TYR A 202 -7.36 -6.06 0.32
C TYR A 202 -7.91 -7.34 0.99
N PHE A 203 -7.05 -8.32 1.24
CA PHE A 203 -7.43 -9.59 1.84
C PHE A 203 -7.67 -9.49 3.35
N ALA A 204 -8.48 -10.42 3.87
CA ALA A 204 -8.70 -10.62 5.31
C ALA A 204 -9.22 -9.39 6.09
N ASN A 205 -9.79 -8.40 5.38
CA ASN A 205 -10.30 -7.15 5.96
C ASN A 205 -9.21 -6.40 6.77
N ALA A 206 -7.98 -6.39 6.24
CA ALA A 206 -6.80 -5.91 6.95
C ALA A 206 -6.90 -4.44 7.34
N ARG A 207 -7.46 -3.60 6.48
CA ARG A 207 -7.64 -2.15 6.74
C ARG A 207 -8.56 -1.89 7.93
N ASN A 208 -9.70 -2.55 8.00
CA ASN A 208 -10.64 -2.41 9.12
C ASN A 208 -10.07 -2.95 10.44
N LYS A 209 -9.18 -3.94 10.38
CA LYS A 209 -8.46 -4.48 11.56
C LYS A 209 -7.20 -3.67 11.91
N ASN A 210 -6.87 -2.67 11.10
CA ASN A 210 -5.63 -1.92 11.16
C ASN A 210 -4.37 -2.81 11.17
N ILE A 211 -4.33 -3.83 10.32
CA ILE A 211 -3.16 -4.70 10.10
C ILE A 211 -2.51 -4.26 8.80
N GLY A 212 -1.56 -3.33 8.89
CA GLY A 212 -0.99 -2.66 7.71
C GLY A 212 0.52 -2.50 7.78
N TRP A 213 1.03 -1.82 6.77
CA TRP A 213 2.42 -1.43 6.63
C TRP A 213 2.48 0.07 6.35
N ARG A 214 3.52 0.75 6.85
CA ARG A 214 3.81 2.13 6.43
C ARG A 214 4.83 2.03 5.31
N LEU A 215 4.38 2.23 4.07
CA LEU A 215 5.18 2.08 2.86
C LEU A 215 5.36 3.39 2.09
N ASP A 216 4.64 4.43 2.49
CA ASP A 216 4.64 5.74 1.84
C ASP A 216 5.31 6.74 2.78
N TYR A 217 6.28 7.49 2.26
CA TYR A 217 7.18 8.33 3.06
C TYR A 217 7.41 9.68 2.39
N TYR A 218 7.59 10.71 3.23
CA TYR A 218 8.35 11.89 2.86
C TYR A 218 9.72 11.79 3.52
N LEU A 219 10.76 11.62 2.70
CA LEU A 219 12.15 11.74 3.11
C LEU A 219 12.65 13.13 2.66
N VAL A 220 13.16 13.92 3.60
CA VAL A 220 13.68 15.26 3.31
C VAL A 220 15.14 15.36 3.70
N SER A 221 15.91 16.25 3.07
CA SER A 221 17.28 16.52 3.53
C SER A 221 17.27 17.10 4.95
N GLU A 222 18.22 16.71 5.80
CA GLU A 222 18.34 17.21 7.19
C GLU A 222 18.27 18.74 7.27
N ARG A 223 18.90 19.44 6.30
CA ARG A 223 18.91 20.91 6.21
C ARG A 223 17.54 21.59 6.14
N ILE A 224 16.47 20.86 5.78
CA ILE A 224 15.10 21.40 5.71
C ILE A 224 14.15 20.75 6.72
N LYS A 225 14.67 19.95 7.65
CA LYS A 225 13.86 19.28 8.69
C LYS A 225 13.10 20.27 9.56
N ASP A 226 13.75 21.35 9.98
CA ASP A 226 13.15 22.36 10.86
C ASP A 226 12.09 23.22 10.16
N LYS A 227 11.98 23.08 8.83
CA LYS A 227 10.94 23.73 8.02
C LYS A 227 9.60 22.99 8.03
N ILE A 228 9.56 21.74 8.48
CA ILE A 228 8.37 20.90 8.48
C ILE A 228 7.38 21.38 9.55
N CYS A 229 6.13 21.60 9.19
CA CYS A 229 5.03 21.88 10.13
C CYS A 229 4.33 20.60 10.57
N ASP A 230 4.00 19.70 9.63
CA ASP A 230 3.38 18.41 9.96
C ASP A 230 3.54 17.38 8.83
N ASN A 231 3.37 16.10 9.17
CA ASN A 231 3.17 15.00 8.23
C ASN A 231 1.95 14.18 8.65
N VAL A 232 0.90 14.22 7.84
CA VAL A 232 -0.40 13.62 8.14
C VAL A 232 -0.66 12.42 7.25
N ILE A 233 -1.03 11.29 7.87
CA ILE A 233 -1.49 10.08 7.17
C ILE A 233 -3.02 10.11 7.11
N ARG A 234 -3.60 10.09 5.92
CA ARG A 234 -5.04 10.18 5.67
C ARG A 234 -5.69 8.80 5.66
N ASP A 235 -5.53 8.03 6.74
CA ASP A 235 -6.00 6.64 6.88
C ASP A 235 -7.51 6.41 6.62
N LYS A 236 -8.32 7.46 6.75
CA LYS A 236 -9.76 7.46 6.41
C LYS A 236 -10.08 7.72 4.93
N VAL A 237 -9.09 7.97 4.07
CA VAL A 237 -9.29 8.14 2.62
C VAL A 237 -9.17 6.82 1.90
N TYR A 238 -10.27 6.37 1.34
CA TYR A 238 -10.38 5.13 0.58
C TYR A 238 -10.25 5.39 -0.94
N GLY A 239 -10.19 4.31 -1.71
CA GLY A 239 -10.03 4.34 -3.17
C GLY A 239 -8.95 3.37 -3.64
N SER A 240 -7.88 3.28 -2.85
CA SER A 240 -6.72 2.41 -3.01
C SER A 240 -6.51 1.54 -1.76
N ASP A 241 -5.66 0.52 -1.86
CA ASP A 241 -5.08 -0.23 -0.74
C ASP A 241 -4.05 0.62 0.02
N HIS A 242 -3.62 1.72 -0.58
CA HIS A 242 -2.92 2.79 0.10
C HIS A 242 -3.84 3.95 0.50
N CYS A 243 -3.45 4.69 1.53
CA CYS A 243 -3.99 6.01 1.82
C CYS A 243 -2.99 7.12 1.45
N PRO A 244 -3.48 8.34 1.17
CA PRO A 244 -2.62 9.50 0.95
C PRO A 244 -1.83 9.90 2.20
N ILE A 245 -0.66 10.48 1.98
CA ILE A 245 0.13 11.17 2.99
C ILE A 245 0.32 12.64 2.60
N VAL A 246 0.31 13.53 3.58
CA VAL A 246 0.33 14.99 3.37
C VAL A 246 1.48 15.61 4.16
N LEU A 247 2.35 16.34 3.48
CA LEU A 247 3.40 17.14 4.09
C LEU A 247 2.99 18.61 4.09
N TYR A 248 3.08 19.24 5.26
CA TYR A 248 2.95 20.68 5.44
C TYR A 248 4.35 21.22 5.77
N ILE A 249 4.86 22.13 4.95
CA ILE A 249 6.22 22.67 5.08
C ILE A 249 6.24 24.17 4.80
N ASN A 250 7.19 24.89 5.41
CA ASN A 250 7.48 26.30 5.14
C ASN A 250 8.85 26.44 4.45
N ILE A 251 8.88 26.59 3.13
CA ILE A 251 10.12 26.62 2.32
C ILE A 251 10.06 27.59 1.14
#